data_AF-A0A958AHL6-F1
#
_entry.id   AF-A0A958AHL6-F1
#
_cell.length_a   1.000
_cell.length_b   1.000
_cell.length_c   1.000
_cell.angle_alpha   90.00
_cell.angle_beta   90.00
_cell.angle_gamma   90.00
#
_symmetry.space_group_name_H-M   'P 1'
#
loop_
_entity.id
_entity.type
_entity.pdbx_description
1 polymer ?
#
loop_
_entity_poly.entity_id
_entity_poly.type
_entity_poly.pdbx_seq_one_letter_code
_entity_poly.pdbx_strand_id
1 'polypeptide(L)' 'EGALASVVGGLTDAPVIAVPTSVGYGASLGGMAALLAMLNSCASGVSVVNIDNGYGAGHQAALINSRIVGKA' A
#
# COMPACT_ATOMS: atom_id res chain seq x y z
N GLU A 1 10.02 5.75 -6.79
CA GLU A 1 10.37 4.37 -6.39
C GLU A 1 9.36 3.88 -5.36
N GLY A 2 8.92 2.62 -5.45
CA GLY A 2 7.90 2.03 -4.56
C GLY A 2 8.47 1.12 -3.46
N ALA A 3 9.75 1.23 -3.12
CA ALA A 3 10.45 0.29 -2.24
C ALA A 3 9.92 0.26 -0.79
N LEU A 4 9.33 1.36 -0.32
CA LEU A 4 8.84 1.51 1.05
C LEU A 4 7.85 0.42 1.45
N ALA A 5 6.94 0.02 0.55
CA ALA A 5 5.94 -0.99 0.83
C ALA A 5 6.57 -2.33 1.22
N SER A 6 7.64 -2.72 0.54
CA SER A 6 8.34 -3.97 0.80
C SER A 6 9.11 -3.94 2.12
N VAL A 7 9.79 -2.81 2.40
CA VAL A 7 10.53 -2.62 3.65
C VAL A 7 9.59 -2.64 4.84
N VAL A 8 8.50 -1.88 4.79
CA VAL A 8 7.53 -1.83 5.88
C VAL A 8 6.89 -3.20 6.10
N GLY A 9 6.52 -3.92 5.03
CA GLY A 9 5.98 -5.28 5.13
C GLY A 9 6.93 -6.30 5.77
N GLY A 10 8.25 -6.07 5.73
CA GLY A 10 9.23 -6.90 6.44
C GLY A 10 9.49 -6.49 7.89
N LEU A 11 9.01 -5.32 8.33
CA LEU A 11 9.29 -4.74 9.65
C LEU A 11 8.07 -4.70 10.57
N THR A 12 6.90 -5.08 10.08
CA THR A 12 5.66 -5.04 10.86
C THR A 12 4.86 -6.32 10.72
N ASP A 13 4.27 -6.76 11.83
CA ASP A 13 3.32 -7.87 11.84
C ASP A 13 1.91 -7.44 11.37
N ALA A 14 1.68 -6.13 11.22
CA ALA A 14 0.41 -5.59 10.77
C ALA A 14 0.26 -5.70 9.23
N PRO A 15 -0.97 -5.84 8.70
CA PRO A 15 -1.20 -5.72 7.26
C PRO A 15 -0.80 -4.35 6.74
N VAL A 16 -0.07 -4.31 5.61
CA VAL A 16 0.37 -3.07 4.96
C VAL A 16 -0.47 -2.83 3.72
N ILE A 17 -1.14 -1.68 3.66
CA ILE A 17 -1.86 -1.25 2.46
C ILE A 17 -1.04 -0.16 1.77
N ALA A 18 -0.42 -0.52 0.64
CA ALA A 18 0.45 0.34 -0.13
C ALA A 18 -0.35 1.16 -1.14
N VAL A 19 -0.15 2.48 -1.11
CA VAL A 19 -0.78 3.44 -2.03
C VAL A 19 0.29 4.02 -2.96
N PRO A 20 0.32 3.65 -4.24
CA PRO A 20 1.22 4.27 -5.19
C PRO A 20 0.78 5.70 -5.47
N THR A 21 1.72 6.65 -5.47
CA THR A 21 1.43 8.06 -5.75
C THR A 21 1.67 8.37 -7.22
N SER A 22 0.82 9.18 -7.85
CA SER A 22 1.03 9.63 -9.23
C SER A 22 2.23 10.57 -9.36
N VAL A 23 2.54 11.29 -8.28
CA VAL A 23 3.69 12.17 -8.16
C VAL A 23 4.94 11.41 -7.71
N GLY A 24 6.10 11.90 -8.15
CA GLY A 24 7.41 11.36 -7.81
C GLY A 24 8.50 11.97 -8.69
N TYR A 25 9.76 11.73 -8.34
CA TYR A 25 10.88 12.25 -9.12
C TYR A 25 11.05 11.50 -10.45
N GLY A 26 11.28 12.26 -11.52
CA GLY A 26 11.68 11.74 -12.83
C GLY A 26 10.66 10.79 -13.47
N ALA A 27 11.07 9.55 -13.71
CA ALA A 27 10.33 8.51 -14.43
C ALA A 27 9.16 7.89 -13.62
N SER A 28 8.38 8.71 -12.91
CA SER A 28 7.20 8.23 -12.16
C SER A 28 6.11 7.71 -13.11
N LEU A 29 6.03 8.27 -14.32
CA LEU A 29 5.02 7.97 -15.34
C LEU A 29 3.60 7.98 -14.76
N GLY A 30 3.26 9.05 -14.04
CA GLY A 30 1.94 9.18 -13.39
C GLY A 30 1.69 8.14 -12.31
N GLY A 31 2.75 7.60 -11.69
CA GLY A 31 2.69 6.60 -10.62
C GLY A 31 2.83 5.17 -11.09
N MET A 32 2.94 4.90 -12.39
CA MET A 32 3.14 3.55 -12.91
C MET A 32 4.41 2.89 -12.39
N ALA A 33 5.50 3.65 -12.27
CA ALA A 33 6.74 3.13 -11.70
C ALA A 33 6.57 2.73 -10.22
N ALA A 34 5.80 3.51 -9.44
CA ALA A 34 5.51 3.20 -8.05
C ALA A 34 4.58 1.98 -7.93
N LEU A 35 3.50 1.93 -8.72
CA LEU A 35 2.56 0.83 -8.76
C LEU A 35 3.24 -0.50 -9.08
N LEU A 36 4.00 -0.55 -10.18
CA LEU A 36 4.72 -1.76 -10.61
C LEU A 36 5.76 -2.19 -9.57
N ALA A 37 6.50 -1.24 -8.99
CA ALA A 37 7.46 -1.55 -7.93
C ALA A 37 6.78 -2.14 -6.68
N MET A 38 5.63 -1.59 -6.27
CA MET A 38 4.88 -2.09 -5.11
C MET A 38 4.23 -3.45 -5.40
N LEU A 39 3.69 -3.68 -6.60
CA LEU A 39 3.10 -4.97 -7.00
C LEU A 39 4.16 -6.07 -7.13
N ASN A 40 5.38 -5.72 -7.52
CA ASN A 40 6.50 -6.65 -7.58
C ASN A 40 7.16 -6.90 -6.21
N SER A 41 6.60 -6.35 -5.12
CA SER A 41 7.07 -6.66 -3.77
C SER A 41 6.71 -8.11 -3.42
N CYS A 42 7.71 -8.91 -3.03
CA CYS A 42 7.51 -10.25 -2.48
C CYS A 42 7.22 -10.23 -0.96
N ALA A 43 7.07 -9.06 -0.35
CA ALA A 43 6.80 -8.96 1.09
C ALA A 43 5.38 -9.45 1.39
N SER A 44 5.28 -10.47 2.23
CA SER A 44 4.01 -10.98 2.76
C SER A 44 3.27 -9.88 3.53
N GLY A 45 1.94 -9.92 3.48
CA GLY A 45 1.09 -8.96 4.20
C GLY A 45 0.98 -7.57 3.55
N VAL A 46 1.60 -7.36 2.38
CA VAL A 46 1.42 -6.14 1.59
C VAL A 46 0.28 -6.32 0.58
N SER A 47 -0.65 -5.37 0.55
CA SER A 47 -1.69 -5.23 -0.47
C SER A 47 -1.58 -3.87 -1.15
N VAL A 48 -1.71 -3.81 -2.47
CA VAL A 48 -1.53 -2.57 -3.24
C VAL A 48 -2.90 -2.08 -3.74
N VAL A 49 -3.17 -0.78 -3.59
CA VAL A 49 -4.38 -0.14 -4.15
C VAL A 49 -4.08 0.66 -5.41
N ASN A 50 -5.12 1.20 -6.03
CA ASN A 50 -4.98 2.09 -7.18
C ASN A 50 -4.11 3.32 -6.85
N ILE A 51 -3.50 3.88 -7.91
CA ILE A 51 -2.73 5.12 -7.82
C ILE A 51 -3.59 6.22 -7.19
N ASP A 52 -3.00 6.91 -6.21
CA ASP A 52 -3.60 7.98 -5.39
C ASP A 52 -4.86 7.60 -4.60
N ASN A 53 -5.23 6.31 -4.54
CA ASN A 53 -6.43 5.88 -3.82
C ASN A 53 -6.20 5.75 -2.30
N GLY A 54 -5.77 6.85 -1.67
CA GLY A 54 -5.55 6.93 -0.23
C GLY A 54 -6.83 6.73 0.58
N TYR A 55 -7.98 7.19 0.05
CA TYR A 55 -9.28 6.95 0.67
C TYR A 55 -9.61 5.45 0.74
N GLY A 56 -9.48 4.73 -0.38
CA GLY A 56 -9.73 3.30 -0.44
C GLY A 56 -8.83 2.52 0.52
N ALA A 57 -7.55 2.90 0.61
CA ALA A 57 -6.62 2.30 1.55
C ALA A 57 -7.03 2.52 3.02
N GLY A 58 -7.36 3.76 3.40
CA GLY A 58 -7.79 4.08 4.75
C GLY A 58 -9.11 3.38 5.13
N HIS A 59 -10.07 3.36 4.21
CA HIS A 59 -11.33 2.66 4.42
C HIS A 59 -11.12 1.13 4.58
N GLN A 60 -10.29 0.52 3.74
CA GLN A 60 -9.91 -0.89 3.88
C GLN A 60 -9.22 -1.18 5.22
N ALA A 61 -8.30 -0.32 5.66
CA ALA A 61 -7.66 -0.45 6.97
C ALA A 61 -8.69 -0.43 8.10
N ALA A 62 -9.66 0.49 8.06
CA ALA A 62 -10.73 0.58 9.05
C ALA A 62 -11.63 -0.67 9.04
N LEU A 63 -11.95 -1.20 7.86
CA LEU A 63 -12.72 -2.45 7.73
C LEU A 63 -11.96 -3.65 8.32
N ILE A 64 -10.66 -3.76 8.05
CA ILE A 64 -9.81 -4.81 8.63
C ILE A 64 -9.79 -4.68 10.15
N ASN A 65 -9.55 -3.48 10.67
CA ASN A 65 -9.52 -3.23 12.11
C ASN A 65 -10.87 -3.56 12.78
N SER A 66 -11.99 -3.21 12.13
CA SER A 66 -13.33 -3.53 12.63
C SER A 66 -13.61 -5.03 12.69
N ARG A 67 -13.01 -5.82 11.81
CA ARG A 67 -13.10 -7.29 11.86
C ARG A 67 -12.28 -7.91 12.99
N ILE A 68 -11.23 -7.23 13.45
CA ILE A 68 -10.37 -7.68 14.55
C ILE A 68 -10.98 -7.30 15.91
N VAL A 69 -11.39 -6.03 16.07
CA VAL A 69 -11.89 -5.50 17.35
C VAL A 69 -13.37 -5.87 17.60
N GLY A 70 -14.07 -6.35 16.56
CA GLY A 70 -15.52 -6.53 16.56
C GLY A 70 -16.24 -5.21 16.28
N LYS A 71 -17.36 -5.27 15.56
CA LYS A 71 -18.27 -4.11 15.47
C LYS A 71 -18.85 -3.90 16.87
N ALA A 72 -18.61 -2.73 17.46
CA ALA A 72 -19.33 -2.26 18.63
C ALA A 72 -20.85 -2.26 18.37
#